data_AF-A0A4Q5U7W6-F1
#
_entry.id   AF-A0A4Q5U7W6-F1
#
_cell.length_a   1.000
_cell.length_b   1.000
_cell.length_c   1.000
_cell.angle_alpha   90.00
_cell.angle_beta   90.00
_cell.angle_gamma   90.00
#
_symmetry.space_group_name_H-M   'P 1'
#
loop_
_entity.id
_entity.type
_entity.pdbx_description
1 polymer ?
#
loop_
_entity_poly.entity_id
_entity_poly.type
_entity_poly.pdbx_seq_one_letter_code
_entity_poly.pdbx_strand_id
1 'polypeptide(L)'
;MAVALPAIGFSRVMDFIRPRNGSFKAAAGEGRLHGHLRLKGVNSNVLDVKVSGSDTEGGLAFFEQTSLSQGRGTPYHVHESQDEIFYVLEGAYKFKVGEKIYELEKGESIFLPRQVP
;
A
#
# COMPACT_ATOMS: atom_id res chain seq x y z
N MET A 1 1.99 -41.22 34.16
CA MET A 1 1.71 -40.78 32.78
C MET A 1 1.40 -39.30 32.83
N ALA A 2 2.33 -38.45 32.37
CA ALA A 2 2.11 -37.01 32.31
C ALA A 2 1.53 -36.67 30.93
N VAL A 3 0.32 -36.12 30.90
CA VAL A 3 -0.30 -35.64 29.66
C VAL A 3 0.12 -34.19 29.49
N ALA A 4 0.97 -33.93 28.50
CA ALA A 4 1.27 -32.58 28.06
C ALA A 4 0.10 -32.08 27.19
N LEU A 5 -0.52 -30.97 27.59
CA LEU A 5 -1.50 -30.27 26.77
C LEU A 5 -0.76 -29.49 25.67
N PRO A 6 -1.24 -29.51 24.41
CA PRO A 6 -0.60 -28.79 23.32
C PRO A 6 -0.80 -27.28 23.55
N ALA A 7 0.30 -26.54 23.54
CA ALA A 7 0.28 -25.09 23.50
C ALA A 7 -0.28 -24.64 22.14
N ILE A 8 -1.61 -24.57 22.02
CA ILE A 8 -2.28 -23.94 20.90
C ILE A 8 -1.89 -22.45 20.93
N GLY A 9 -1.29 -22.00 19.83
CA GLY A 9 -0.56 -20.74 19.72
C GLY A 9 -1.39 -19.52 20.12
N PHE A 10 -1.02 -18.94 21.26
CA PHE A 10 -1.56 -17.67 21.79
C PHE A 10 -1.30 -16.46 20.87
N SER A 11 -0.45 -16.59 19.86
CA SER A 11 -0.06 -15.47 18.99
C SER A 11 -1.22 -14.93 18.13
N ARG A 12 -2.11 -15.78 17.61
CA ARG A 12 -3.19 -15.31 16.70
C ARG A 12 -4.39 -14.72 17.42
N VAL A 13 -4.59 -15.03 18.70
CA VAL A 13 -5.74 -14.51 19.47
C VAL A 13 -5.45 -13.09 19.99
N MET A 14 -4.18 -12.73 20.22
CA MET A 14 -3.81 -11.39 20.69
C MET A 14 -3.89 -10.30 19.61
N ASP A 15 -3.83 -10.66 18.32
CA ASP A 15 -4.01 -9.68 17.24
C ASP A 15 -5.46 -9.16 17.18
N PHE A 16 -6.44 -9.95 17.62
CA PHE A 16 -7.86 -9.55 17.71
C PHE A 16 -8.17 -8.50 18.78
N ILE A 17 -7.20 -8.18 19.66
CA ILE A 17 -7.37 -7.24 20.77
C ILE A 17 -6.32 -6.12 20.68
N ARG A 18 -5.98 -5.68 19.46
CA ARG A 18 -5.43 -4.34 19.29
C ARG A 18 -6.60 -3.37 19.17
N PRO A 19 -6.69 -2.31 19.99
CA PRO A 19 -7.71 -1.31 19.77
C PRO A 19 -7.47 -0.70 18.38
N ARG A 20 -8.48 -0.77 17.50
CA ARG A 20 -8.46 0.02 16.26
C ARG A 20 -8.15 1.46 16.69
N ASN A 21 -7.02 1.97 16.23
CA ASN A 21 -6.61 3.35 16.50
C ASN A 21 -7.83 4.24 16.22
N GLY A 22 -8.20 5.10 17.17
CA GLY A 22 -9.36 5.98 17.03
C GLY A 22 -9.29 6.81 15.73
N SER A 23 -10.40 7.40 15.32
CA SER A 23 -10.45 8.19 14.09
C SER A 23 -9.39 9.30 14.10
N PHE A 24 -8.68 9.47 12.98
CA PHE A 24 -7.68 10.52 12.82
C PHE A 24 -7.84 11.23 11.47
N LYS A 25 -7.32 12.46 11.40
CA LYS A 25 -7.17 13.23 10.17
C LYS A 25 -5.72 13.14 9.71
N ALA A 26 -5.49 12.82 8.44
CA ALA A 26 -4.19 13.01 7.80
C ALA A 26 -4.18 14.38 7.08
N ALA A 27 -3.08 15.12 7.19
CA ALA A 27 -2.94 16.41 6.52
C ALA A 27 -2.76 16.22 5.01
N ALA A 28 -3.23 17.22 4.24
CA ALA A 28 -2.96 17.27 2.80
C ALA A 28 -1.45 17.44 2.56
N GLY A 29 -0.90 16.72 1.59
CA GLY A 29 0.50 16.86 1.20
C GLY A 29 1.54 16.37 2.20
N GLU A 30 1.17 15.64 3.26
CA GLU A 30 2.14 15.04 4.20
C GLU A 30 1.71 13.64 4.66
N GLY A 31 2.66 12.72 4.83
CA GLY A 31 2.44 11.43 5.48
C GLY A 31 2.28 11.54 7.00
N ARG A 32 1.29 10.85 7.57
CA ARG A 32 0.85 11.02 8.97
C ARG A 32 1.89 10.58 10.01
N LEU A 33 2.60 9.48 9.76
CA LEU A 33 3.56 8.89 10.71
C LEU A 33 5.01 9.18 10.36
N HIS A 34 5.33 9.25 9.06
CA HIS A 34 6.71 9.26 8.57
C HIS A 34 7.03 10.48 7.70
N GLY A 35 6.11 11.45 7.60
CA GLY A 35 6.22 12.55 6.64
C GLY A 35 6.40 12.03 5.22
N HIS A 36 7.39 12.58 4.52
CA HIS A 36 7.71 12.25 3.13
C HIS A 36 8.68 11.07 3.02
N LEU A 37 8.17 9.88 2.71
CA LEU A 37 9.01 8.72 2.41
C LEU A 37 9.55 8.84 0.98
N ARG A 38 10.87 9.04 0.84
CA ARG A 38 11.52 9.09 -0.47
C ARG A 38 12.01 7.69 -0.86
N LEU A 39 11.46 7.13 -1.93
CA LEU A 39 12.01 5.91 -2.51
C LEU A 39 13.39 6.20 -3.08
N LYS A 40 14.35 5.32 -2.79
CA LYS A 40 15.72 5.39 -3.31
C LYS A 40 15.97 4.23 -4.26
N GLY A 41 16.71 4.47 -5.34
CA GLY A 41 17.17 3.43 -6.27
C GLY A 41 16.45 3.45 -7.62
N VAL A 42 15.19 3.04 -7.67
CA VAL A 42 14.48 2.83 -8.95
C VAL A 42 13.88 4.13 -9.51
N ASN A 43 13.28 4.93 -8.65
CA ASN A 43 12.68 6.22 -8.98
C ASN A 43 12.87 7.18 -7.79
N SER A 44 12.52 8.45 -7.99
CA SER A 44 12.55 9.47 -6.94
C SER A 44 11.16 9.77 -6.39
N ASN A 45 10.28 8.76 -6.33
CA ASN A 45 8.91 8.98 -5.86
C ASN A 45 8.91 9.33 -4.37
N VAL A 46 8.00 10.23 -4.02
CA VAL A 46 7.65 10.56 -2.63
C VAL A 46 6.35 9.85 -2.31
N LEU A 47 6.32 9.09 -1.21
CA LEU A 47 5.12 8.47 -0.67
C LEU A 47 4.75 9.17 0.65
N ASP A 48 3.52 9.68 0.69
CA ASP A 48 2.91 10.29 1.87
C ASP A 48 1.85 9.34 2.42
N VAL A 49 2.24 8.49 3.38
CA VAL A 49 1.36 7.47 3.97
C VAL A 49 0.33 8.12 4.89
N LYS A 50 -0.94 8.09 4.47
CA LYS A 50 -2.07 8.68 5.20
C LYS A 50 -2.66 7.67 6.20
N VAL A 51 -2.89 6.45 5.73
CA VAL A 51 -3.32 5.29 6.51
C VAL A 51 -2.33 4.16 6.26
N SER A 52 -1.80 3.59 7.33
CA SER A 52 -0.82 2.51 7.27
C SER A 52 -1.45 1.18 7.66
N GLY A 53 -0.77 0.07 7.34
CA GLY A 53 -1.22 -1.26 7.77
C GLY A 53 -1.33 -1.41 9.29
N SER A 54 -0.56 -0.65 10.08
CA SER A 54 -0.69 -0.70 11.54
C SER A 54 -1.96 -0.03 12.07
N ASP A 55 -2.61 0.83 11.28
CA ASP A 55 -3.91 1.42 11.62
C ASP A 55 -5.08 0.48 11.34
N THR A 56 -4.87 -0.49 10.44
CA THR A 56 -5.92 -1.32 9.85
C THR A 56 -5.72 -2.81 10.10
N GLU A 57 -4.78 -3.16 10.99
CA GLU A 57 -4.39 -4.56 11.26
C GLU A 57 -4.00 -5.31 9.97
N GLY A 58 -3.38 -4.59 9.03
CA GLY A 58 -2.97 -5.10 7.72
C GLY A 58 -4.08 -5.13 6.66
N GLY A 59 -5.29 -4.66 6.96
CA GLY A 59 -6.42 -4.69 6.03
C GLY A 59 -6.35 -3.68 4.87
N LEU A 60 -5.70 -2.53 5.08
CA LEU A 60 -5.56 -1.47 4.07
C LEU A 60 -4.37 -0.55 4.34
N ALA A 61 -3.70 -0.11 3.28
CA ALA A 61 -2.86 1.08 3.31
C ALA A 61 -3.39 2.10 2.29
N PHE A 62 -3.32 3.39 2.63
CA PHE A 62 -3.70 4.50 1.75
C PHE A 62 -2.61 5.57 1.81
N PHE A 63 -2.08 5.93 0.66
CA PHE A 63 -0.97 6.87 0.53
C PHE A 63 -1.08 7.66 -0.76
N GLU A 64 -0.59 8.90 -0.73
CA GLU A 64 -0.39 9.70 -1.93
C GLU A 64 1.02 9.42 -2.46
N GLN A 65 1.16 9.22 -3.77
CA GLN A 65 2.45 9.06 -4.41
C GLN A 65 2.68 10.19 -5.40
N THR A 66 3.77 10.94 -5.21
CA THR A 66 4.25 11.95 -6.16
C THR A 66 5.45 11.40 -6.93
N SER A 67 5.31 11.21 -8.24
CA SER A 67 6.43 10.80 -9.10
C SER A 67 7.27 12.01 -9.50
N LEU A 68 8.56 12.00 -9.13
CA LEU A 68 9.53 13.04 -9.50
C LEU A 68 10.49 12.58 -10.62
N SER A 69 10.18 11.48 -11.29
CA SER A 69 11.04 10.87 -12.32
C SER A 69 10.21 10.46 -13.52
N GLN A 70 9.91 11.43 -14.38
CA GLN A 70 9.08 11.20 -15.57
C GLN A 70 9.62 10.06 -16.43
N GLY A 71 8.73 9.20 -16.91
CA GLY A 71 9.07 8.02 -17.71
C GLY A 71 9.68 6.86 -16.92
N ARG A 72 9.84 6.99 -15.59
CA ARG A 72 10.25 5.90 -14.69
C ARG A 72 9.11 5.52 -13.76
N GLY A 73 8.96 4.23 -13.52
CA GLY A 73 8.01 3.66 -12.57
C GLY A 73 8.70 2.69 -11.61
N THR A 74 7.92 2.06 -10.75
CA THR A 74 8.34 0.85 -10.03
C THR A 74 8.72 -0.25 -11.03
N PRO A 75 9.65 -1.16 -10.70
CA PRO A 75 9.97 -2.29 -11.58
C PRO A 75 8.73 -3.13 -11.84
N TYR A 76 8.74 -3.94 -12.90
CA TYR A 76 7.67 -4.91 -13.12
C TYR A 76 7.71 -6.00 -12.04
N HIS A 77 6.60 -6.21 -11.31
CA HIS A 77 6.55 -7.10 -10.15
C HIS A 77 5.12 -7.55 -9.85
N VAL A 78 4.98 -8.63 -9.08
CA VAL A 78 3.68 -9.17 -8.63
C VAL A 78 3.51 -8.96 -7.14
N HIS A 79 2.28 -8.65 -6.72
CA HIS A 79 1.88 -8.64 -5.31
C HIS A 79 1.29 -10.00 -4.95
N GLU A 80 1.85 -10.65 -3.94
CA GLU A 80 1.41 -11.98 -3.54
C GLU A 80 0.02 -11.96 -2.88
N SER A 81 -0.27 -10.92 -2.11
CA SER A 81 -1.42 -10.90 -1.20
C SER A 81 -2.16 -9.57 -1.15
N GLN A 82 -1.75 -8.58 -1.95
CA GLN A 82 -2.30 -7.24 -1.97
C GLN A 82 -2.91 -6.97 -3.34
N ASP A 83 -4.17 -6.54 -3.35
CA ASP A 83 -4.70 -5.82 -4.51
C ASP A 83 -4.31 -4.35 -4.35
N GLU A 84 -4.12 -3.65 -5.47
CA GLU A 84 -3.71 -2.25 -5.47
C GLU A 84 -4.65 -1.40 -6.34
N ILE A 85 -4.92 -0.17 -5.93
CA ILE A 85 -5.72 0.78 -6.69
C ILE A 85 -4.92 2.06 -6.86
N PHE A 86 -4.83 2.54 -8.10
CA PHE A 86 -4.32 3.87 -8.40
C PHE A 86 -5.46 4.77 -8.84
N TYR A 87 -5.45 6.02 -8.35
CA TYR A 87 -6.29 7.10 -8.83
C TYR A 87 -5.40 8.27 -9.19
N VAL A 88 -5.48 8.76 -10.43
CA VAL A 88 -4.57 9.82 -10.90
C VAL A 88 -5.12 11.19 -10.46
N LEU A 89 -4.41 11.82 -9.52
CA LEU A 89 -4.72 13.18 -9.05
C LEU A 89 -4.22 14.25 -10.02
N GLU A 90 -3.05 14.05 -10.62
CA GLU A 90 -2.40 14.97 -11.54
C GLU A 90 -1.48 14.22 -12.52
N GLY A 91 -1.33 14.76 -13.72
CA GLY A 91 -0.50 14.20 -14.78
C GLY A 91 -1.16 13.04 -15.51
N ALA A 92 -0.33 12.16 -16.06
CA ALA A 92 -0.75 10.95 -16.74
C ALA A 92 0.24 9.82 -16.46
N TYR A 93 -0.27 8.60 -16.39
CA TYR A 93 0.50 7.41 -16.04
C TYR A 93 0.23 6.28 -17.01
N LYS A 94 1.26 5.44 -17.23
CA LYS A 94 1.15 4.21 -18.00
C LYS A 94 1.33 3.02 -17.08
N PHE A 95 0.37 2.11 -17.08
CA PHE A 95 0.40 0.88 -16.30
C PHE A 95 0.52 -0.32 -17.22
N LYS A 96 1.40 -1.26 -16.88
CA LYS A 96 1.42 -2.59 -17.48
C LYS A 96 0.82 -3.56 -16.47
N VAL A 97 -0.21 -4.31 -16.88
CA VAL A 97 -0.93 -5.27 -16.02
C VAL A 97 -1.09 -6.57 -16.81
N GLY A 98 -0.32 -7.58 -16.44
CA GLY A 98 -0.04 -8.73 -17.29
C GLY A 98 0.43 -8.28 -18.69
N GLU A 99 -0.28 -8.73 -19.71
CA GLU A 99 0.01 -8.39 -21.12
C GLU A 99 -0.65 -7.08 -21.59
N LYS A 100 -1.44 -6.43 -20.74
CA LYS A 100 -2.19 -5.23 -21.11
C LYS A 100 -1.45 -3.96 -20.70
N ILE A 101 -1.58 -2.94 -21.53
CA ILE A 101 -1.10 -1.58 -21.24
C ILE A 101 -2.30 -0.67 -21.12
N TYR A 102 -2.30 0.15 -20.07
CA TYR A 102 -3.31 1.15 -19.79
C TYR A 102 -2.63 2.52 -19.70
N GLU A 103 -3.25 3.51 -20.30
CA GLU A 103 -2.89 4.92 -20.14
C GLU A 103 -3.99 5.58 -19.33
N LEU A 104 -3.61 6.22 -18.24
CA LEU A 104 -4.53 6.90 -17.33
C LEU A 104 -4.19 8.38 -17.29
N GLU A 105 -5.22 9.20 -17.42
CA GLU A 105 -5.19 10.64 -17.22
C GLU A 105 -5.80 11.03 -15.86
N LYS A 106 -5.72 12.33 -15.53
CA LYS A 106 -6.30 12.88 -14.31
C LYS A 106 -7.78 12.51 -14.17
N GLY A 107 -8.13 12.00 -13.00
CA GLY A 107 -9.50 11.60 -12.65
C GLY A 107 -9.82 10.13 -12.97
N GLU A 108 -8.91 9.42 -13.64
CA GLU A 108 -9.06 8.01 -13.93
C GLU A 108 -8.44 7.13 -12.85
N SER A 109 -8.90 5.88 -12.77
CA SER A 109 -8.42 4.90 -11.81
C SER A 109 -8.26 3.52 -12.43
N ILE A 110 -7.39 2.72 -11.83
CA ILE A 110 -7.18 1.33 -12.20
C ILE A 110 -7.09 0.45 -10.96
N PHE A 111 -7.71 -0.72 -11.03
CA PHE A 111 -7.59 -1.79 -10.05
C PHE A 111 -6.61 -2.84 -10.56
N LEU A 112 -5.62 -3.17 -9.73
CA LEU A 112 -4.57 -4.15 -9.99
C LEU A 112 -4.81 -5.35 -9.06
N PRO A 113 -5.34 -6.47 -9.57
CA PRO A 113 -5.55 -7.65 -8.74
C PRO A 113 -4.21 -8.27 -8.34
N ARG A 114 -4.14 -8.80 -7.10
CA ARG A 114 -3.03 -9.64 -6.63
C ARG A 114 -2.79 -10.80 -7.58
N GLN A 115 -1.58 -11.35 -7.56
CA GLN A 115 -1.15 -12.47 -8.43
C GLN A 115 -1.14 -12.12 -9.93
N VAL A 116 -1.27 -10.84 -10.30
CA VAL A 116 -1.05 -10.33 -11.66
C VAL A 116 0.10 -9.34 -11.65
N PRO A 117 1.14 -9.54 -12.48
CA PRO A 117 2.31 -8.66 -12.53
C PRO A 117 2.09 -7.37 -13.31
#